data_AF-A0A2B7ZIW4-F1
#
_entry.id   AF-A0A2B7ZIW4-F1
#
_cell.length_a   1.000
_cell.length_b   1.000
_cell.length_c   1.000
_cell.angle_alpha   90.00
_cell.angle_beta   90.00
_cell.angle_gamma   90.00
#
_symmetry.space_group_name_H-M   'P 1'
#
loop_
_entity.id
_entity.type
_entity.pdbx_description
1 polymer ?
#
loop_
_entity_poly.entity_id
_entity_poly.type
_entity_poly.pdbx_seq_one_letter_code
_entity_poly.pdbx_strand_id
1 'polypeptide(L)'
;MCNGFSSRTSQGGATAFLRPLNTEESEPGSNNTLFDYQVTLREHHTAEREGIHFCINRPTDEQPEQGQTQPCPVETFRAYWVEIHPDGDLTPSKSRDALAPLHRFPLQNLTQPGDLETSSTALASMKLITDQNIGGHGNNNSIQKLRLDACEMGVIGRRMSIVNATGMRVAEGVIGWN
;
A
#
# COMPACT_ATOMS: atom_id res chain seq x y z
N MET A 1 -19.37 2.77 -9.61
CA MET A 1 -20.30 1.94 -8.83
C MET A 1 -19.87 2.00 -7.38
N CYS A 2 -20.54 2.79 -6.53
CA CYS A 2 -20.57 2.68 -5.05
C CYS A 2 -21.50 3.77 -4.51
N ASN A 3 -22.82 3.56 -4.59
CA ASN A 3 -23.84 4.43 -3.95
C ASN A 3 -24.71 3.62 -2.97
N GLY A 4 -24.15 2.63 -2.28
CA GLY A 4 -24.89 1.76 -1.37
C GLY A 4 -24.08 1.39 -0.13
N PHE A 5 -24.73 1.44 1.04
CA PHE A 5 -24.18 0.90 2.28
C PHE A 5 -23.98 -0.61 2.13
N SER A 6 -22.74 -1.08 2.24
CA SER A 6 -22.39 -2.49 2.27
C SER A 6 -21.99 -2.87 3.69
N SER A 7 -22.64 -3.87 4.29
CA SER A 7 -22.25 -4.44 5.58
C SER A 7 -21.12 -5.47 5.47
N ARG A 8 -20.58 -5.70 4.27
CA ARG A 8 -19.54 -6.70 4.03
C ARG A 8 -18.20 -6.17 4.54
N THR A 9 -17.60 -6.88 5.49
CA THR A 9 -16.25 -6.66 6.03
C THR A 9 -15.32 -7.78 5.57
N SER A 10 -14.01 -7.52 5.51
CA SER A 10 -13.07 -8.57 5.13
C SER A 10 -12.83 -9.45 6.33
N GLN A 11 -13.05 -10.75 6.20
CA GLN A 11 -12.58 -11.69 7.22
C GLN A 11 -11.11 -12.10 7.02
N GLY A 12 -10.54 -11.86 5.83
CA GLY A 12 -9.18 -12.27 5.44
C GLY A 12 -8.17 -11.12 5.26
N GLY A 13 -8.62 -9.87 5.42
CA GLY A 13 -7.86 -8.66 5.10
C GLY A 13 -8.10 -8.13 3.68
N ALA A 14 -7.29 -7.18 3.23
CA ALA A 14 -7.35 -6.65 1.87
C ALA A 14 -6.03 -6.92 1.14
N THR A 15 -6.08 -7.01 -0.18
CA THR A 15 -4.90 -7.19 -1.01
C THR A 15 -4.94 -6.20 -2.18
N ALA A 16 -3.79 -5.68 -2.57
CA ALA A 16 -3.63 -4.86 -3.77
C ALA A 16 -2.43 -5.36 -4.56
N PHE A 17 -2.60 -5.54 -5.87
CA PHE A 17 -1.51 -5.82 -6.79
C PHE A 17 -1.15 -4.50 -7.46
N LEU A 18 0.01 -3.95 -7.11
CA LEU A 18 0.47 -2.66 -7.59
C LEU A 18 1.41 -2.86 -8.77
N ARG A 19 1.04 -2.30 -9.92
CA ARG A 19 1.88 -2.34 -11.11
C ARG A 19 2.86 -1.16 -11.08
N PRO A 20 4.15 -1.37 -11.35
CA PRO A 20 5.08 -0.28 -11.55
C PRO A 20 4.60 0.67 -12.64
N LEU A 21 4.74 1.97 -12.40
CA LEU A 21 4.50 2.99 -13.40
C LEU A 21 5.83 3.25 -14.12
N ASN A 22 5.89 2.93 -15.41
CA ASN A 22 7.04 3.26 -16.24
C ASN A 22 7.18 4.78 -16.27
N THR A 23 8.22 5.28 -15.60
CA THR A 23 8.64 6.67 -15.76
C THR A 23 9.44 6.69 -17.05
N GLU A 24 8.80 7.04 -18.16
CA GLU A 24 9.40 7.11 -19.49
C GLU A 24 10.63 8.04 -19.49
N GLU A 25 11.83 7.45 -19.42
CA GLU A 25 13.10 7.97 -19.97
C GLU A 25 14.22 6.91 -19.85
N SER A 26 13.94 5.64 -20.17
CA SER A 26 14.98 4.61 -20.22
C SER A 26 14.73 3.64 -21.35
N GLU A 27 15.46 3.90 -22.45
CA GLU A 27 15.87 3.03 -23.56
C GLU A 27 15.24 1.63 -23.68
N PRO A 28 14.80 1.23 -24.90
CA PRO A 28 14.28 -0.10 -25.17
C PRO A 28 15.42 -1.11 -25.22
N GLY A 29 15.91 -1.54 -24.05
CA GLY A 29 17.02 -2.50 -24.00
C GLY A 29 17.24 -3.22 -22.67
N SER A 30 16.51 -2.87 -21.61
CA SER A 30 16.58 -3.62 -20.36
C SER A 30 15.33 -4.49 -20.24
N ASN A 31 15.53 -5.80 -20.14
CA ASN A 31 14.54 -6.77 -19.68
C ASN A 31 14.19 -6.47 -18.21
N ASN A 32 13.61 -5.31 -17.95
CA ASN A 32 13.26 -4.85 -16.63
C ASN A 32 11.95 -5.54 -16.29
N THR A 33 12.08 -6.71 -15.69
CA THR A 33 10.98 -7.49 -15.12
C THR A 33 10.11 -6.53 -14.30
N LEU A 34 8.94 -6.23 -14.85
CA LEU A 34 7.97 -5.33 -14.26
C LEU A 34 7.38 -6.05 -13.05
N PHE A 35 8.08 -6.00 -11.91
CA PHE A 35 7.61 -6.70 -10.72
C PHE A 35 6.34 -6.01 -10.23
N ASP A 36 5.21 -6.70 -10.34
CA ASP A 36 4.03 -6.32 -9.58
C ASP A 36 4.39 -6.39 -8.09
N TYR A 37 3.91 -5.48 -7.25
CA TYR A 37 4.02 -5.61 -5.80
C TYR A 37 2.70 -6.10 -5.25
N GLN A 38 2.71 -7.16 -4.44
CA GLN A 38 1.51 -7.54 -3.71
C GLN A 38 1.54 -6.90 -2.33
N VAL A 39 0.61 -5.99 -2.07
CA VAL A 39 0.41 -5.40 -0.75
C VAL A 39 -0.75 -6.09 -0.06
N THR A 40 -0.55 -6.55 1.17
CA THR A 40 -1.63 -7.10 2.01
C THR A 40 -1.85 -6.25 3.25
N LEU A 41 -3.11 -5.98 3.57
CA LEU A 41 -3.58 -5.30 4.77
C LEU A 41 -4.35 -6.32 5.61
N ARG A 42 -3.95 -6.59 6.85
CA ARG A 42 -4.66 -7.52 7.74
C ARG A 42 -4.93 -6.86 9.07
N GLU A 43 -6.13 -7.04 9.60
CA GLU A 43 -6.39 -6.62 10.98
C GLU A 43 -5.56 -7.47 11.93
N HIS A 44 -4.91 -6.81 12.87
CA HIS A 44 -4.10 -7.45 13.89
C HIS A 44 -4.60 -7.02 15.27
N HIS A 45 -5.40 -7.91 15.87
CA HIS A 45 -6.01 -7.73 17.18
C HIS A 45 -5.09 -8.30 18.26
N THR A 46 -4.35 -7.45 18.97
CA THR A 46 -3.72 -7.84 20.24
C THR A 46 -4.52 -7.29 21.40
N ALA A 47 -4.38 -7.90 22.58
CA ALA A 47 -5.05 -7.48 23.81
C ALA A 47 -4.82 -6.00 24.19
N GLU A 48 -3.79 -5.36 23.62
CA GLU A 48 -3.38 -3.99 23.96
C GLU A 48 -3.65 -2.95 22.86
N ARG A 49 -3.67 -3.33 21.57
CA ARG A 49 -3.92 -2.38 20.45
C ARG A 49 -4.44 -3.06 19.19
N GLU A 50 -5.58 -2.57 18.71
CA GLU A 50 -6.04 -2.79 17.35
C GLU A 50 -5.12 -2.06 16.35
N GLY A 51 -4.84 -2.69 15.22
CA GLY A 51 -4.08 -2.05 14.14
C GLY A 51 -4.13 -2.86 12.86
N ILE A 52 -3.61 -2.30 11.78
CA ILE A 52 -3.50 -3.00 10.50
C ILE A 52 -2.05 -3.42 10.29
N HIS A 53 -1.82 -4.71 10.09
CA HIS A 53 -0.55 -5.21 9.61
C HIS A 53 -0.48 -5.02 8.09
N PHE A 54 0.49 -4.24 7.65
CA PHE A 54 0.77 -3.93 6.26
C PHE A 54 1.99 -4.74 5.82
N CYS A 55 1.88 -5.52 4.75
CA CYS A 55 2.99 -6.25 4.15
C CYS A 55 3.12 -5.93 2.67
N ILE A 56 4.36 -5.78 2.19
CA ILE A 56 4.70 -5.76 0.77
C ILE A 56 5.39 -7.07 0.46
N ASN A 57 4.89 -7.79 -0.54
CA ASN A 57 5.44 -9.05 -1.02
C ASN A 57 5.89 -8.90 -2.47
N ARG A 58 6.91 -9.67 -2.86
CA ARG A 58 7.22 -9.88 -4.28
C ARG A 58 6.38 -11.06 -4.78
N PRO A 59 5.67 -10.95 -5.90
CA PRO A 59 5.11 -12.10 -6.58
C PRO A 59 6.28 -12.98 -7.00
N THR A 60 6.30 -14.17 -6.45
CA THR A 60 7.31 -15.19 -6.70
C THR A 60 7.17 -15.65 -8.15
N ASP A 61 8.15 -15.34 -9.00
CA ASP A 61 8.35 -16.14 -10.21
C ASP A 61 9.83 -16.38 -10.57
N GLU A 62 10.79 -15.70 -9.96
CA GLU A 62 12.21 -15.96 -10.28
C GLU A 62 13.06 -16.15 -9.03
N GLN A 63 13.59 -17.36 -8.92
CA GLN A 63 14.67 -17.75 -8.03
C GLN A 63 15.83 -16.76 -8.25
N PRO A 64 16.39 -16.13 -7.20
CA PRO A 64 17.50 -15.20 -7.39
C PRO A 64 18.69 -15.96 -7.95
N GLU A 65 19.04 -15.71 -9.21
CA GLU A 65 20.32 -16.15 -9.75
C GLU A 65 21.43 -15.56 -8.86
N GLN A 66 22.23 -16.45 -8.27
CA GLN A 66 23.31 -16.12 -7.37
C GLN A 66 24.34 -15.25 -8.09
N GLY A 67 24.39 -13.94 -7.77
CA GLY A 67 25.50 -13.11 -8.23
C GLY A 67 25.29 -11.60 -8.23
N GLN A 68 24.06 -11.09 -8.13
CA GLN A 68 23.83 -9.65 -8.14
C GLN A 68 23.26 -9.17 -6.80
N THR A 69 24.11 -8.46 -6.03
CA THR A 69 23.74 -7.71 -4.83
C THR A 69 22.91 -6.50 -5.23
N GLN A 70 21.73 -6.71 -5.78
CA GLN A 70 20.79 -5.63 -6.06
C GLN A 70 20.28 -5.10 -4.71
N PRO A 71 20.39 -3.78 -4.43
CA PRO A 71 19.94 -3.23 -3.16
C PRO A 71 18.48 -3.61 -2.92
N CYS A 72 18.21 -4.13 -1.72
CA CYS A 72 16.87 -4.56 -1.31
C CYS A 72 15.89 -3.37 -1.50
N PRO A 73 14.83 -3.51 -2.33
CA PRO A 73 13.89 -2.42 -2.61
C PRO A 73 13.29 -1.78 -1.34
N VAL A 74 13.30 -2.52 -0.23
CA VAL A 74 12.79 -2.12 1.08
C VAL A 74 13.45 -0.86 1.64
N GLU A 75 14.77 -0.73 1.52
CA GLU A 75 15.45 0.47 2.04
C GLU A 75 15.03 1.72 1.26
N THR A 76 14.83 1.57 -0.05
CA THR A 76 14.31 2.63 -0.91
C THR A 76 12.89 3.01 -0.49
N PHE A 77 12.04 2.02 -0.19
CA PHE A 77 10.67 2.27 0.27
C PHE A 77 10.58 3.04 1.58
N ARG A 78 11.62 3.05 2.45
CA ARG A 78 11.56 3.82 3.70
C ARG A 78 11.44 5.33 3.49
N ALA A 79 11.86 5.84 2.34
CA ALA A 79 11.68 7.24 1.97
C ALA A 79 10.32 7.53 1.31
N TYR A 80 9.48 6.52 1.12
CA TYR A 80 8.25 6.59 0.32
C TYR A 80 7.01 6.66 1.21
N TRP A 81 5.87 6.94 0.59
CA TRP A 81 4.55 6.90 1.20
C TRP A 81 3.64 5.95 0.44
N VAL A 82 2.65 5.43 1.15
CA VAL A 82 1.47 4.85 0.52
C VAL A 82 0.34 5.87 0.60
N GLU A 83 -0.36 6.01 -0.51
CA GLU A 83 -1.57 6.81 -0.62
C GLU A 83 -2.74 5.90 -1.02
N ILE A 84 -3.88 6.08 -0.36
CA ILE A 84 -5.16 5.44 -0.73
C ILE A 84 -6.12 6.55 -1.11
N HIS A 85 -6.56 6.54 -2.36
CA HIS A 85 -7.41 7.58 -2.95
C HIS A 85 -8.91 7.24 -2.81
N PRO A 86 -9.80 8.24 -2.89
CA PRO A 86 -11.25 7.99 -2.79
C PRO A 86 -11.83 7.22 -3.99
N ASP A 87 -11.15 7.24 -5.13
CA ASP A 87 -11.51 6.51 -6.34
C ASP A 87 -10.79 5.16 -6.44
N GLY A 88 -11.25 4.31 -7.36
CA GLY A 88 -10.57 3.09 -7.81
C GLY A 88 -10.11 3.17 -9.26
N ASP A 89 -10.01 4.38 -9.82
CA ASP A 89 -9.75 4.59 -11.24
C ASP A 89 -8.25 4.56 -11.51
N LEU A 90 -7.77 3.58 -12.27
CA LEU A 90 -6.36 3.51 -12.67
C LEU A 90 -6.07 4.32 -13.95
N THR A 91 -7.08 4.95 -14.57
CA THR A 91 -6.91 5.77 -15.76
C THR A 91 -6.23 7.10 -15.41
N PRO A 92 -5.02 7.38 -15.92
CA PRO A 92 -4.33 8.64 -15.60
C PRO A 92 -5.13 9.86 -16.04
N SER A 93 -5.43 10.78 -15.10
CA SER A 93 -6.07 12.05 -15.43
C SER A 93 -5.78 13.12 -14.37
N LYS A 94 -5.68 14.39 -14.82
CA LYS A 94 -5.42 15.54 -13.94
C LYS A 94 -6.52 15.72 -12.90
N SER A 95 -7.78 15.47 -13.26
CA SER A 95 -8.93 15.60 -12.37
C SER A 95 -8.87 14.57 -11.23
N ARG A 96 -8.54 13.32 -11.56
CA ARG A 96 -8.38 12.24 -10.58
C ARG A 96 -7.19 12.50 -9.67
N ASP A 97 -6.06 12.92 -10.24
CA ASP A 97 -4.81 13.09 -9.50
C ASP A 97 -4.75 14.37 -8.66
N ALA A 98 -5.68 15.31 -8.87
CA ALA A 98 -5.86 16.48 -8.02
C ALA A 98 -6.60 16.16 -6.70
N LEU A 99 -7.22 14.98 -6.57
CA LEU A 99 -7.93 14.59 -5.35
C LEU A 99 -6.94 14.21 -4.24
N ALA A 100 -7.12 14.81 -3.08
CA ALA A 100 -6.35 14.45 -1.88
C ALA A 100 -6.61 12.97 -1.51
N PRO A 101 -5.59 12.23 -1.08
CA PRO A 101 -5.77 10.85 -0.63
C PRO A 101 -6.62 10.82 0.66
N LEU A 102 -7.42 9.76 0.81
CA LEU A 102 -8.13 9.47 2.06
C LEU A 102 -7.15 9.05 3.16
N HIS A 103 -6.16 8.23 2.81
CA HIS A 103 -5.13 7.80 3.75
C HIS A 103 -3.76 8.01 3.14
N ARG A 104 -2.84 8.53 3.95
CA ARG A 104 -1.44 8.65 3.62
C ARG A 104 -0.60 8.23 4.82
N PHE A 105 0.28 7.26 4.62
CA PHE A 105 1.18 6.79 5.68
C PHE A 105 2.61 6.61 5.17
N PRO A 106 3.62 7.01 5.97
CA PRO A 106 5.01 6.85 5.61
C PRO A 106 5.43 5.38 5.75
N LEU A 107 6.28 4.92 4.84
CA LEU A 107 6.87 3.57 4.87
C LEU A 107 8.20 3.51 5.66
N GLN A 108 8.50 4.53 6.45
CA GLN A 108 9.76 4.67 7.20
C GLN A 108 10.02 3.50 8.17
N ASN A 109 8.95 2.96 8.76
CA ASN A 109 9.03 1.89 9.76
C ASN A 109 8.91 0.49 9.15
N LEU A 110 9.18 0.33 7.85
CA LEU A 110 9.24 -0.98 7.22
C LEU A 110 10.39 -1.81 7.81
N THR A 111 10.03 -2.93 8.43
CA THR A 111 10.96 -3.94 8.89
C THR A 111 11.20 -4.97 7.79
N GLN A 112 12.47 -5.27 7.51
CA GLN A 112 12.81 -6.43 6.69
C GLN A 112 12.39 -7.70 7.47
N PRO A 113 11.83 -8.72 6.81
CA PRO A 113 11.47 -9.98 7.45
C PRO A 113 12.76 -10.78 7.70
N GLY A 114 13.50 -10.37 8.74
CA GLY A 114 14.69 -11.07 9.22
C GLY A 114 14.39 -12.13 10.27
N ASP A 115 13.19 -12.16 10.84
CA ASP A 115 12.85 -13.02 12.01
C ASP A 115 11.35 -13.34 12.15
N LEU A 116 10.52 -13.11 11.11
CA LEU A 116 9.08 -13.36 11.19
C LEU A 116 8.70 -14.56 10.33
N GLU A 117 8.11 -15.61 10.92
CA GLU A 117 7.54 -16.79 10.24
C GLU A 117 6.34 -16.48 9.31
N THR A 118 6.25 -15.25 8.81
CA THR A 118 5.20 -14.82 7.90
C THR A 118 5.77 -14.73 6.48
N SER A 119 5.60 -15.83 5.74
CA SER A 119 5.78 -15.95 4.29
C SER A 119 7.20 -15.71 3.75
N SER A 120 7.76 -16.74 3.11
CA SER A 120 9.03 -16.71 2.34
C SER A 120 9.07 -15.62 1.24
N THR A 121 7.94 -14.96 0.96
CA THR A 121 7.75 -13.99 -0.12
C THR A 121 7.61 -12.53 0.35
N ALA A 122 7.57 -12.31 1.67
CA ALA A 122 7.46 -10.97 2.23
C ALA A 122 8.77 -10.19 2.00
N LEU A 123 8.66 -8.98 1.44
CA LEU A 123 9.78 -8.05 1.30
C LEU A 123 9.91 -7.18 2.54
N ALA A 124 8.79 -6.65 3.03
CA ALA A 124 8.77 -5.81 4.22
C ALA A 124 7.39 -5.76 4.86
N SER A 125 7.35 -5.45 6.15
CA SER A 125 6.09 -5.22 6.86
C SER A 125 6.17 -4.05 7.83
N MET A 126 5.01 -3.52 8.22
CA MET A 126 4.88 -2.57 9.31
C MET A 126 3.49 -2.66 9.95
N LYS A 127 3.38 -2.23 11.22
CA LYS A 127 2.08 -2.04 11.87
C LYS A 127 1.61 -0.61 11.66
N LEU A 128 0.49 -0.44 10.97
CA LEU A 128 -0.25 0.81 10.89
C LEU A 128 -1.10 0.94 12.16
N ILE A 129 -0.73 1.89 13.01
CA ILE A 129 -1.48 2.23 14.21
C ILE A 129 -2.66 3.10 13.77
N THR A 130 -3.88 2.61 13.97
CA THR A 130 -5.11 3.30 13.57
C THR A 130 -5.49 4.47 14.47
N ASP A 131 -4.80 4.64 15.60
CA ASP A 131 -4.99 5.73 16.55
C ASP A 131 -3.85 6.76 16.45
N GLN A 132 -3.84 7.55 15.37
CA GLN A 132 -3.01 8.76 15.35
C GLN A 132 -3.89 9.98 15.62
N ASN A 133 -3.88 10.42 16.87
CA ASN A 133 -4.28 11.76 17.26
C ASN A 133 -3.28 12.73 16.60
N ILE A 134 -3.55 13.19 15.38
CA ILE A 134 -2.82 14.33 14.81
C ILE A 134 -3.34 15.57 15.55
N GLY A 135 -2.71 15.86 16.69
CA GLY A 135 -2.90 17.09 17.45
C GLY A 135 -2.41 18.28 16.62
N GLY A 136 -3.34 19.09 16.13
CA GLY A 136 -3.03 20.31 15.39
C GLY A 136 -4.28 21.06 14.98
N HIS A 137 -4.79 21.91 15.89
CA HIS A 137 -5.70 23.03 15.65
C HIS A 137 -6.97 22.78 14.81
N GLY A 138 -8.08 22.54 15.52
CA GLY A 138 -9.37 23.17 15.20
C GLY A 138 -10.03 22.83 13.86
N ASN A 139 -10.47 21.58 13.67
CA ASN A 139 -11.76 21.24 13.06
C ASN A 139 -11.95 19.72 13.03
N ASN A 140 -12.92 19.19 13.79
CA ASN A 140 -13.55 17.87 13.64
C ASN A 140 -12.70 16.71 13.05
N ASN A 141 -11.49 16.47 13.57
CA ASN A 141 -10.67 15.34 13.15
C ASN A 141 -11.18 14.05 13.80
N SER A 142 -12.16 13.40 13.18
CA SER A 142 -12.45 11.99 13.44
C SER A 142 -11.17 11.19 13.19
N ILE A 143 -10.73 10.43 14.18
CA ILE A 143 -9.66 9.43 14.06
C ILE A 143 -9.96 8.58 12.83
N GLN A 144 -9.23 8.76 11.73
CA GLN A 144 -9.48 8.00 10.50
C GLN A 144 -8.84 6.62 10.62
N LYS A 145 -9.53 5.74 11.37
CA LYS A 145 -9.23 4.31 11.42
C LYS A 145 -9.26 3.77 9.98
N LEU A 146 -8.20 3.07 9.58
CA LEU A 146 -8.21 2.28 8.34
C LEU A 146 -9.31 1.22 8.46
N ARG A 147 -10.30 1.27 7.57
CA ARG A 147 -11.41 0.31 7.54
C ARG A 147 -11.26 -0.63 6.37
N LEU A 148 -11.08 -1.92 6.63
CA LEU A 148 -11.02 -2.96 5.59
C LEU A 148 -12.43 -3.39 5.16
N ASP A 149 -13.21 -2.42 4.68
CA ASP A 149 -14.55 -2.62 4.16
C ASP A 149 -14.79 -1.82 2.87
N ALA A 150 -15.97 -1.98 2.25
CA ALA A 150 -16.38 -1.28 1.03
C ALA A 150 -17.26 -0.05 1.30
N CYS A 151 -17.30 0.46 2.53
CA CYS A 151 -18.09 1.65 2.87
C CYS A 151 -17.44 2.94 2.35
N GLU A 152 -18.10 4.07 2.58
CA GLU A 152 -17.64 5.43 2.22
C GLU A 152 -16.24 5.79 2.75
N MET A 153 -15.87 5.25 3.91
CA MET A 153 -14.54 5.42 4.51
C MET A 153 -13.70 4.13 4.50
N GLY A 154 -14.20 3.08 3.84
CA GLY A 154 -13.48 1.83 3.65
C GLY A 154 -12.31 1.98 2.69
N VAL A 155 -11.53 0.93 2.48
CA VAL A 155 -10.46 0.92 1.46
C VAL A 155 -10.71 -0.03 0.30
N ILE A 156 -11.70 -0.91 0.39
CA ILE A 156 -12.00 -1.85 -0.70
C ILE A 156 -12.55 -1.09 -1.92
N GLY A 157 -12.07 -1.47 -3.10
CA GLY A 157 -12.41 -0.86 -4.38
C GLY A 157 -11.71 0.47 -4.64
N ARG A 158 -10.79 0.89 -3.76
CA ARG A 158 -10.02 2.13 -3.91
C ARG A 158 -8.65 1.86 -4.48
N ARG A 159 -8.09 2.88 -5.11
CA ARG A 159 -6.76 2.91 -5.67
C ARG A 159 -5.75 3.13 -4.55
N MET A 160 -4.75 2.27 -4.52
CA MET A 160 -3.55 2.39 -3.72
C MET A 160 -2.39 2.80 -4.63
N SER A 161 -1.56 3.71 -4.15
CA SER A 161 -0.36 4.15 -4.85
C SER A 161 0.83 4.19 -3.91
N ILE A 162 2.01 3.83 -4.40
CA ILE A 162 3.28 4.10 -3.74
C ILE A 162 3.87 5.36 -4.36
N VAL A 163 4.25 6.30 -3.50
CA VAL A 163 4.75 7.63 -3.88
C VAL A 163 6.15 7.81 -3.33
N ASN A 164 7.10 8.17 -4.19
CA ASN A 164 8.48 8.39 -3.78
C ASN A 164 8.69 9.72 -3.05
N ALA A 165 9.92 9.96 -2.58
CA ALA A 165 10.36 11.18 -1.91
C ALA A 165 10.00 12.49 -2.63
N THR A 166 9.89 12.48 -3.97
CA THR A 166 9.61 13.67 -4.79
C THR A 166 8.11 13.90 -5.02
N GLY A 167 7.25 12.99 -4.54
CA GLY A 167 5.81 13.04 -4.79
C GLY A 167 5.37 12.33 -6.07
N MET A 168 6.29 11.63 -6.76
CA MET A 168 5.97 10.88 -7.98
C MET A 168 5.45 9.48 -7.63
N ARG A 169 4.36 9.05 -8.27
CA ARG A 169 3.81 7.69 -8.14
C ARG A 169 4.72 6.72 -8.86
N VAL A 170 5.16 5.68 -8.16
CA VAL A 170 6.04 4.63 -8.72
C VAL A 170 5.31 3.32 -8.97
N ALA A 171 4.18 3.09 -8.29
CA ALA A 171 3.32 1.94 -8.53
C ALA A 171 1.88 2.25 -8.11
N GLU A 172 0.90 1.65 -8.78
CA GLU A 172 -0.51 1.76 -8.39
C GLU A 172 -1.32 0.50 -8.70
N GLY A 173 -2.43 0.33 -7.98
CA GLY A 173 -3.34 -0.78 -8.15
C GLY A 173 -4.63 -0.58 -7.35
N VAL A 174 -5.60 -1.47 -7.52
CA VAL A 174 -6.87 -1.42 -6.80
C VAL A 174 -6.86 -2.41 -5.63
N ILE A 175 -7.34 -1.96 -4.48
CA ILE A 175 -7.49 -2.77 -3.27
C ILE A 175 -8.73 -3.66 -3.42
N GLY A 176 -8.51 -4.96 -3.41
CA GLY A 176 -9.54 -5.99 -3.38
C GLY A 176 -9.64 -6.68 -2.02
N TRP A 177 -10.64 -7.54 -1.89
CA TRP A 177 -10.72 -8.50 -0.80
C TRP A 177 -9.60 -9.55 -0.94
N ASN A 178 -9.00 -9.93 0.20
CA ASN A 178 -8.07 -11.05 0.30
C ASN A 178 -8.80 -12.33 0.72
#